data_AF-A0A9Y2ERJ0-F1
#
_entry.id   AF-A0A9Y2ERJ0-F1
#
_cell.length_a   1.000
_cell.length_b   1.000
_cell.length_c   1.000
_cell.angle_alpha   90.00
_cell.angle_beta   90.00
_cell.angle_gamma   90.00
#
_symmetry.space_group_name_H-M   'P 1'
#
loop_
_entity.id
_entity.type
_entity.pdbx_description
1 polymer ?
#
loop_
_entity_poly.entity_id
_entity_poly.type
_entity_poly.pdbx_seq_one_letter_code
_entity_poly.pdbx_strand_id
1 'polypeptide(L)'
;MPRKPEARDKLLAAFEHLVLTEGERAATLDAVAAHAGVSKGGLLYHFPHRQALVEAAMVRCEELAREDLERLTASSEGAAREFLTTSLYEDSPLDRSLGVAFRLVQAREPGAKQTCARVNAEWYRVILADVQDPVVATAVLAMGDGLYQQAVMGLLPDDAAARHAILDRLLAALDRLTGADTPG
;
A
#
# COMPACT_ATOMS: atom_id res chain seq x y z
N MET A 1 21.71 -5.52 17.99
CA MET A 1 20.64 -6.54 18.09
C MET A 1 19.32 -5.88 17.76
N PRO A 2 18.52 -6.38 16.80
CA PRO A 2 17.17 -5.87 16.61
C PRO A 2 16.37 -6.09 17.91
N ARG A 3 15.68 -5.06 18.38
CA ARG A 3 14.84 -5.11 19.57
C ARG A 3 13.75 -6.16 19.31
N LYS A 4 13.47 -7.06 20.27
CA LYS A 4 12.34 -7.99 20.12
C LYS A 4 11.06 -7.18 19.88
N PRO A 5 10.27 -7.46 18.84
CA PRO A 5 9.03 -6.73 18.59
C PRO A 5 8.12 -6.84 19.82
N GLU A 6 7.54 -5.71 20.22
CA GLU A 6 6.65 -5.63 21.38
C GLU A 6 5.38 -6.45 21.13
N ALA A 7 4.71 -6.89 22.20
CA ALA A 7 3.53 -7.74 22.08
C ALA A 7 2.44 -7.10 21.19
N ARG A 8 2.29 -5.78 21.24
CA ARG A 8 1.41 -5.00 20.37
C ARG A 8 1.72 -5.20 18.88
N ASP A 9 2.98 -5.15 18.48
CA ASP A 9 3.39 -5.27 17.07
C ASP A 9 3.18 -6.69 16.54
N LYS A 10 3.44 -7.70 17.39
CA LYS A 10 3.16 -9.11 17.03
C LYS A 10 1.67 -9.35 16.79
N LEU A 11 0.83 -8.79 17.64
CA LEU A 11 -0.63 -8.89 17.51
C LEU A 11 -1.11 -8.21 16.22
N LEU A 12 -0.59 -7.02 15.91
CA LEU A 12 -0.97 -6.30 14.69
C LEU A 12 -0.47 -7.03 13.42
N ALA A 13 0.77 -7.52 13.42
CA ALA A 13 1.31 -8.32 12.32
C ALA A 13 0.52 -9.63 12.12
N ALA A 14 0.12 -10.29 13.20
CA ALA A 14 -0.73 -11.48 13.15
C ALA A 14 -2.12 -11.16 12.56
N PHE A 15 -2.72 -10.04 12.95
CA PHE A 15 -3.99 -9.57 12.38
C PHE A 15 -3.86 -9.32 10.86
N GLU A 16 -2.87 -8.54 10.43
CA GLU A 16 -2.60 -8.24 9.02
C GLU A 16 -2.37 -9.52 8.21
N HIS A 17 -1.59 -10.46 8.74
CA HIS A 17 -1.35 -11.75 8.12
C HIS A 17 -2.65 -12.55 7.92
N LEU A 18 -3.47 -12.68 8.97
CA LEU A 18 -4.75 -13.39 8.88
C LEU A 18 -5.71 -12.73 7.89
N VAL A 19 -5.77 -11.39 7.86
CA VAL A 19 -6.57 -10.65 6.88
C VAL A 19 -6.10 -10.96 5.45
N LEU A 20 -4.79 -10.99 5.19
CA LEU A 20 -4.20 -11.26 3.88
C LEU A 20 -4.27 -12.73 3.43
N THR A 21 -4.31 -13.69 4.36
CA THR A 21 -4.23 -15.12 4.00
C THR A 21 -5.58 -15.82 4.12
N GLU A 22 -6.34 -15.53 5.17
CA GLU A 22 -7.58 -16.22 5.52
C GLU A 22 -8.83 -15.32 5.37
N GLY A 23 -8.62 -14.00 5.27
CA GLY A 23 -9.68 -13.01 5.10
C GLY A 23 -10.09 -12.33 6.40
N GLU A 24 -10.77 -11.19 6.27
CA GLU A 24 -11.12 -10.29 7.38
C GLU A 24 -11.88 -11.00 8.53
N ARG A 25 -12.83 -11.88 8.20
CA ARG A 25 -13.66 -12.59 9.20
C ARG A 25 -12.89 -13.61 10.02
N ALA A 26 -11.83 -14.19 9.46
CA ALA A 26 -11.00 -15.18 10.15
C ALA A 26 -10.10 -14.53 11.22
N ALA A 27 -9.76 -13.25 11.04
CA ALA A 27 -8.96 -12.45 11.95
C ALA A 27 -9.74 -12.02 13.22
N THR A 28 -10.21 -13.02 14.00
CA THR A 28 -10.82 -12.83 15.32
C THR A 28 -9.76 -12.55 16.38
N LEU A 29 -10.12 -11.96 17.52
CA LEU A 29 -9.18 -11.70 18.62
C LEU A 29 -8.49 -12.99 19.09
N ASP A 30 -9.23 -14.10 19.22
CA ASP A 30 -8.66 -15.36 19.67
C ASP A 30 -7.70 -15.96 18.62
N ALA A 31 -8.04 -15.87 17.32
CA ALA A 31 -7.14 -16.29 16.24
C ALA A 31 -5.86 -15.44 16.19
N VAL A 32 -5.99 -14.12 16.36
CA VAL A 32 -4.86 -13.18 16.42
C VAL A 32 -3.96 -13.48 17.62
N ALA A 33 -4.53 -13.70 18.81
CA ALA A 33 -3.77 -14.06 20.01
C ALA A 33 -2.99 -15.36 19.80
N ALA A 34 -3.66 -16.39 19.28
CA ALA A 34 -3.06 -17.68 19.00
C ALA A 34 -1.92 -17.57 17.98
N HIS A 35 -2.15 -16.88 16.86
CA HIS A 35 -1.15 -16.68 15.81
C HIS A 35 0.05 -15.85 16.31
N ALA A 36 -0.18 -14.82 17.13
CA ALA A 36 0.88 -13.99 17.71
C ALA A 36 1.65 -14.69 18.85
N GLY A 37 1.16 -15.82 19.36
CA GLY A 37 1.69 -16.48 20.56
C GLY A 37 1.53 -15.63 21.83
N VAL A 38 0.46 -14.82 21.91
CA VAL A 38 0.16 -13.91 23.02
C VAL A 38 -1.10 -14.41 23.75
N SER A 39 -1.13 -14.27 25.08
CA SER A 39 -2.32 -14.67 25.85
C SER A 39 -3.51 -13.73 25.57
N LYS A 40 -4.74 -14.22 25.78
CA LYS A 40 -5.95 -13.40 25.64
C LYS A 40 -5.91 -12.14 26.51
N GLY A 41 -5.41 -12.25 27.74
CA GLY A 41 -5.22 -11.10 28.63
C GLY A 41 -4.17 -10.10 28.12
N GLY A 42 -3.06 -10.59 27.55
CA GLY A 42 -2.04 -9.74 26.93
C GLY A 42 -2.53 -9.05 25.65
N LEU A 43 -3.39 -9.72 24.87
CA LEU A 43 -4.05 -9.11 23.72
C LEU A 43 -5.00 -8.01 24.16
N LEU A 44 -5.89 -8.27 25.12
CA LEU A 44 -6.89 -7.30 25.58
C LEU A 44 -6.26 -6.07 26.25
N TYR A 45 -5.05 -6.19 26.78
CA TYR A 45 -4.26 -5.05 27.27
C TYR A 45 -3.89 -4.06 26.15
N HIS A 46 -3.62 -4.55 24.94
CA HIS A 46 -3.24 -3.72 23.79
C HIS A 46 -4.41 -3.36 22.86
N PHE A 47 -5.32 -4.31 22.65
CA PHE A 47 -6.45 -4.20 21.73
C PHE A 47 -7.72 -4.71 22.42
N PRO A 48 -8.52 -3.82 23.04
CA PRO A 48 -9.67 -4.22 23.85
C PRO A 48 -10.81 -4.84 23.03
N HIS A 49 -10.87 -4.58 21.74
CA HIS A 49 -11.83 -5.14 20.81
C HIS A 49 -11.22 -5.25 19.40
N ARG A 50 -11.85 -6.06 18.53
CA ARG A 50 -11.38 -6.29 17.16
C ARG A 50 -11.25 -5.00 16.34
N GLN A 51 -12.16 -4.05 16.51
CA GLN A 51 -12.09 -2.76 15.82
C GLN A 51 -10.79 -2.00 16.13
N ALA A 52 -10.18 -2.18 17.30
CA ALA A 52 -8.91 -1.51 17.63
C ALA A 52 -7.73 -2.07 16.81
N LEU A 53 -7.80 -3.33 16.37
CA LEU A 53 -6.82 -3.91 15.44
C LEU A 53 -6.99 -3.33 14.03
N VAL A 54 -8.23 -3.19 13.57
CA VAL A 54 -8.56 -2.54 12.28
C VAL A 54 -8.03 -1.11 12.26
N GLU A 55 -8.35 -0.32 13.27
CA GLU A 55 -7.86 1.06 13.40
C GLU A 55 -6.33 1.13 13.41
N ALA A 56 -5.67 0.25 14.16
CA ALA A 56 -4.21 0.21 14.20
C ALA A 56 -3.58 -0.20 12.87
N ALA A 57 -4.19 -1.11 12.11
CA ALA A 57 -3.75 -1.47 10.77
C ALA A 57 -3.89 -0.30 9.80
N MET A 58 -4.99 0.47 9.88
CA MET A 58 -5.18 1.66 9.07
C MET A 58 -4.17 2.77 9.43
N VAL A 59 -3.86 2.96 10.72
CA VAL A 59 -2.81 3.89 11.17
C VAL A 59 -1.45 3.50 10.61
N ARG A 60 -1.08 2.21 10.69
CA ARG A 60 0.18 1.72 10.09
C ARG A 60 0.21 1.94 8.58
N CYS A 61 -0.91 1.74 7.89
CA CYS A 61 -1.03 2.00 6.46
C CYS A 61 -0.75 3.47 6.13
N GLU A 62 -1.28 4.41 6.92
CA GLU A 62 -1.01 5.84 6.76
C GLU A 62 0.45 6.20 7.06
N GLU A 63 1.05 5.52 8.03
CA GLU A 63 2.47 5.72 8.36
C GLU A 63 3.38 5.29 7.22
N LEU A 64 3.18 4.09 6.70
CA LEU A 64 3.95 3.57 5.57
C LEU A 64 3.71 4.39 4.29
N ALA A 65 2.47 4.84 4.05
CA ALA A 65 2.17 5.73 2.93
C ALA A 65 2.87 7.10 3.07
N ARG A 66 3.04 7.61 4.29
CA ARG A 66 3.78 8.86 4.52
C ARG A 66 5.28 8.71 4.23
N GLU A 67 5.87 7.59 4.65
CA GLU A 67 7.26 7.28 4.30
C GLU A 67 7.45 7.16 2.79
N ASP A 68 6.44 6.63 2.08
CA ASP A 68 6.44 6.60 0.63
C ASP A 68 6.31 7.99 0.00
N LEU A 69 5.43 8.83 0.51
CA LEU A 69 5.29 10.23 0.08
C LEU A 69 6.60 11.03 0.26
N GLU A 70 7.33 10.78 1.35
CA GLU A 70 8.66 11.36 1.56
C GLU A 70 9.65 10.93 0.48
N ARG A 71 9.65 9.64 0.09
CA ARG A 71 10.48 9.15 -1.04
C ARG A 71 10.07 9.78 -2.36
N LEU A 72 8.78 9.80 -2.68
CA LEU A 72 8.25 10.39 -3.91
C LEU A 72 8.62 11.87 -4.04
N THR A 73 8.46 12.62 -2.94
CA THR A 73 8.79 14.06 -2.90
C THR A 73 10.29 14.31 -3.04
N ALA A 74 11.14 13.40 -2.56
CA ALA A 74 12.59 13.51 -2.61
C ALA A 74 13.21 12.96 -3.91
N SER A 75 12.41 12.34 -4.80
CA SER A 75 12.94 11.70 -6.01
C SER A 75 13.51 12.73 -6.98
N SER A 76 14.74 12.49 -7.45
CA SER A 76 15.39 13.32 -8.45
C SER A 76 14.81 13.15 -9.86
N GLU A 77 14.06 12.07 -10.08
CA GLU A 77 13.45 11.76 -11.38
C GLU A 77 12.00 12.28 -11.50
N GLY A 78 11.48 12.90 -10.44
CA GLY A 78 10.09 13.35 -10.35
C GLY A 78 9.19 12.32 -9.67
N ALA A 79 8.22 12.80 -8.89
CA ALA A 79 7.31 11.96 -8.13
C ALA A 79 6.44 11.05 -8.99
N ALA A 80 6.03 11.50 -10.19
CA ALA A 80 5.21 10.70 -11.08
C ALA A 80 5.95 9.46 -11.61
N ARG A 81 7.23 9.63 -11.94
CA ARG A 81 8.10 8.54 -12.40
C ARG A 81 8.41 7.57 -11.26
N GLU A 82 8.79 8.10 -10.10
CA GLU A 82 9.03 7.30 -8.89
C GLU A 82 7.81 6.46 -8.52
N PHE A 83 6.61 7.05 -8.53
CA PHE A 83 5.36 6.35 -8.20
C PHE A 83 5.11 5.14 -9.11
N LEU A 84 5.34 5.28 -10.42
CA LEU A 84 5.17 4.15 -11.36
C LEU A 84 6.22 3.07 -11.11
N THR A 85 7.47 3.46 -10.85
CA THR A 85 8.57 2.53 -10.60
C THR A 85 8.31 1.67 -9.35
N THR A 86 7.81 2.27 -8.28
CA THR A 86 7.48 1.57 -7.03
C THR A 86 6.13 0.85 -7.06
N SER A 87 5.34 1.00 -8.13
CA SER A 87 4.04 0.33 -8.30
C SER A 87 4.15 -1.12 -8.78
N LEU A 88 5.34 -1.58 -9.19
CA LEU A 88 5.60 -3.01 -9.34
C LEU A 88 5.64 -3.61 -7.92
N TYR A 89 4.56 -4.28 -7.50
CA TYR A 89 4.48 -4.95 -6.20
C TYR A 89 5.76 -5.78 -5.92
N GLU A 90 6.42 -5.50 -4.78
CA GLU A 90 7.67 -6.13 -4.35
C GLU A 90 7.52 -6.87 -3.01
N ASP A 91 6.28 -7.06 -2.54
CA ASP A 91 5.96 -7.59 -1.21
C ASP A 91 6.62 -6.76 -0.07
N SER A 92 6.68 -5.45 -0.28
CA SER A 92 7.16 -4.47 0.68
C SER A 92 6.19 -4.35 1.89
N PRO A 93 6.64 -3.76 3.02
CA PRO A 93 5.73 -3.48 4.13
C PRO A 93 4.51 -2.64 3.72
N LEU A 94 4.71 -1.65 2.84
CA LEU A 94 3.63 -0.85 2.28
C LEU A 94 2.68 -1.71 1.45
N ASP A 95 3.21 -2.58 0.60
CA ASP A 95 2.40 -3.46 -0.25
C ASP A 95 1.47 -4.35 0.57
N ARG A 96 2.00 -4.99 1.62
CA ARG A 96 1.19 -5.81 2.52
C ARG A 96 0.12 -4.96 3.21
N SER A 97 0.48 -3.76 3.67
CA SER A 97 -0.45 -2.85 4.35
C SER A 97 -1.57 -2.35 3.42
N LEU A 98 -1.26 -2.02 2.16
CA LEU A 98 -2.25 -1.65 1.15
C LEU A 98 -3.16 -2.84 0.80
N GLY A 99 -2.61 -4.05 0.71
CA GLY A 99 -3.39 -5.27 0.55
C GLY A 99 -4.36 -5.52 1.71
N VAL A 100 -3.93 -5.31 2.95
CA VAL A 100 -4.81 -5.36 4.15
C VAL A 100 -5.90 -4.30 4.04
N ALA A 101 -5.53 -3.05 3.79
CA ALA A 101 -6.46 -1.94 3.65
C ALA A 101 -7.53 -2.20 2.58
N PHE A 102 -7.14 -2.71 1.41
CA PHE A 102 -8.04 -3.09 0.33
C PHE A 102 -9.06 -4.16 0.74
N ARG A 103 -8.60 -5.20 1.47
CA ARG A 103 -9.50 -6.24 1.99
C ARG A 103 -10.47 -5.71 3.04
N LEU A 104 -10.02 -4.80 3.91
CA LEU A 104 -10.88 -4.16 4.91
C LEU A 104 -11.92 -3.23 4.25
N VAL A 105 -11.56 -2.54 3.17
CA VAL A 105 -12.52 -1.77 2.36
C VAL A 105 -13.59 -2.68 1.74
N GLN A 106 -13.19 -3.81 1.15
CA GLN A 106 -14.13 -4.79 0.60
C GLN A 106 -15.07 -5.38 1.67
N ALA A 107 -14.54 -5.63 2.86
CA ALA A 107 -15.30 -6.09 4.02
C ALA A 107 -16.20 -5.00 4.63
N ARG A 108 -16.09 -3.74 4.17
CA ARG A 108 -16.83 -2.56 4.64
C ARG A 108 -16.54 -2.24 6.11
N GLU A 109 -15.30 -2.45 6.52
CA GLU A 109 -14.83 -2.10 7.87
C GLU A 109 -14.90 -0.58 8.10
N PRO A 110 -15.38 -0.13 9.27
CA PRO A 110 -15.47 1.30 9.58
C PRO A 110 -14.12 2.00 9.45
N GLY A 111 -14.09 3.16 8.77
CA GLY A 111 -12.89 3.98 8.61
C GLY A 111 -11.95 3.55 7.49
N ALA A 112 -12.01 2.30 7.02
CA ALA A 112 -11.06 1.76 6.04
C ALA A 112 -11.08 2.55 4.72
N LYS A 113 -12.28 2.84 4.20
CA LYS A 113 -12.45 3.63 2.96
C LYS A 113 -11.92 5.05 3.12
N GLN A 114 -12.17 5.69 4.26
CA GLN A 114 -11.74 7.07 4.52
C GLN A 114 -10.22 7.17 4.60
N THR A 115 -9.54 6.21 5.23
CA THR A 115 -8.08 6.16 5.24
C THR A 115 -7.51 5.93 3.84
N CYS A 116 -8.03 4.97 3.07
CA CYS A 116 -7.56 4.75 1.70
C CYS A 116 -7.73 6.00 0.83
N ALA A 117 -8.86 6.70 0.96
CA ALA A 117 -9.10 7.95 0.25
C ALA A 117 -8.10 9.06 0.62
N ARG A 118 -7.71 9.17 1.89
CA ARG A 118 -6.68 10.13 2.34
C ARG A 118 -5.31 9.79 1.77
N VAL A 119 -4.89 8.53 1.85
CA VAL A 119 -3.62 8.06 1.27
C VAL A 119 -3.55 8.35 -0.22
N ASN A 120 -4.60 7.98 -0.97
CA ASN A 120 -4.69 8.24 -2.41
C ASN A 120 -4.65 9.74 -2.74
N ALA A 121 -5.33 10.58 -1.94
CA ALA A 121 -5.34 12.02 -2.15
C ALA A 121 -3.96 12.66 -1.95
N GLU A 122 -3.15 12.15 -1.02
CA GLU A 122 -1.79 12.63 -0.82
C GLU A 122 -0.85 12.23 -1.96
N TRP A 123 -0.93 10.99 -2.46
CA TRP A 123 -0.19 10.60 -3.67
C TRP A 123 -0.58 11.47 -4.86
N TYR A 124 -1.88 11.66 -5.08
CA TYR A 124 -2.38 12.56 -6.13
C TYR A 124 -1.78 13.96 -6.01
N ARG A 125 -1.76 14.52 -4.79
CA ARG A 125 -1.26 15.87 -4.53
C ARG A 125 0.23 16.01 -4.90
N VAL A 126 1.05 15.04 -4.52
CA VAL A 126 2.51 15.06 -4.81
C VAL A 126 2.75 14.87 -6.31
N ILE A 127 2.05 13.93 -6.95
CA ILE A 127 2.15 13.69 -8.39
C ILE A 127 1.68 14.92 -9.18
N LEU A 128 0.58 15.56 -8.78
CA LEU A 128 0.08 16.77 -9.42
C LEU A 128 1.06 17.94 -9.31
N ALA A 129 1.74 18.07 -8.16
CA ALA A 129 2.75 19.11 -7.98
C ALA A 129 3.95 18.93 -8.92
N ASP A 130 4.30 17.67 -9.22
CA ASP A 130 5.37 17.29 -10.14
C ASP A 130 4.98 17.53 -11.62
N VAL A 131 3.86 16.95 -12.08
CA VAL A 131 3.48 17.00 -13.50
C VAL A 131 2.72 18.26 -13.91
N GLN A 132 2.19 19.02 -12.94
CA GLN A 132 1.45 20.28 -13.13
C GLN A 132 0.21 20.20 -14.05
N ASP A 133 -0.26 19.00 -14.37
CA ASP A 133 -1.46 18.74 -15.17
C ASP A 133 -2.36 17.70 -14.46
N PRO A 134 -3.60 18.07 -14.07
CA PRO A 134 -4.55 17.15 -13.45
C PRO A 134 -4.88 15.90 -14.26
N VAL A 135 -4.92 15.99 -15.59
CA VAL A 135 -5.19 14.86 -16.49
C VAL A 135 -4.02 13.89 -16.43
N VAL A 136 -2.78 14.39 -16.51
CA VAL A 136 -1.58 13.57 -16.42
C VAL A 136 -1.46 12.94 -15.02
N ALA A 137 -1.70 13.70 -13.95
CA ALA A 137 -1.65 13.18 -12.58
C ALA A 137 -2.67 12.05 -12.35
N THR A 138 -3.88 12.21 -12.89
CA THR A 138 -4.92 11.17 -12.86
C THR A 138 -4.49 9.94 -13.64
N ALA A 139 -3.88 10.11 -14.82
CA ALA A 139 -3.37 9.01 -15.62
C ALA A 139 -2.24 8.24 -14.92
N VAL A 140 -1.31 8.95 -14.27
CA VAL A 140 -0.21 8.34 -13.49
C VAL A 140 -0.74 7.48 -12.36
N LEU A 141 -1.69 8.00 -11.56
CA LEU A 141 -2.33 7.20 -10.52
C LEU A 141 -3.01 5.96 -11.09
N ALA A 142 -3.82 6.11 -12.14
CA ALA A 142 -4.53 4.99 -12.74
C ALA A 142 -3.57 3.93 -13.31
N MET A 143 -2.45 4.33 -13.90
CA MET A 143 -1.41 3.42 -14.38
C MET A 143 -0.74 2.67 -13.23
N GLY A 144 -0.34 3.37 -12.15
CA GLY A 144 0.28 2.73 -10.98
C GLY A 144 -0.68 1.81 -10.24
N ASP A 145 -1.92 2.26 -9.99
CA ASP A 145 -2.97 1.44 -9.37
C ASP A 145 -3.26 0.19 -10.20
N GLY A 146 -3.36 0.33 -11.52
CA GLY A 146 -3.57 -0.77 -12.45
C GLY A 146 -2.41 -1.78 -12.39
N LEU A 147 -1.17 -1.29 -12.46
CA LEU A 147 0.03 -2.11 -12.40
C LEU A 147 0.11 -2.89 -11.09
N TYR A 148 -0.11 -2.20 -9.96
CA TYR A 148 -0.11 -2.78 -8.63
C TYR A 148 -1.20 -3.84 -8.47
N GLN A 149 -2.42 -3.55 -8.90
CA GLN A 149 -3.54 -4.50 -8.83
C GLN A 149 -3.30 -5.75 -9.68
N GLN A 150 -2.77 -5.58 -10.90
CA GLN A 150 -2.40 -6.71 -11.75
C GLN A 150 -1.32 -7.57 -11.09
N ALA A 151 -0.34 -6.94 -10.42
CA ALA A 151 0.71 -7.67 -9.72
C ALA A 151 0.15 -8.49 -8.53
N VAL A 152 -0.71 -7.89 -7.71
CA VAL A 152 -1.35 -8.57 -6.56
C VAL A 152 -2.25 -9.72 -7.01
N MET A 153 -2.92 -9.60 -8.15
CA MET A 153 -3.75 -10.68 -8.70
C MET A 153 -2.96 -11.77 -9.44
N GLY A 154 -1.63 -11.65 -9.56
CA GLY A 154 -0.81 -12.58 -10.34
C GLY A 154 -1.10 -12.52 -11.84
N LEU A 155 -1.57 -11.37 -12.34
CA LEU A 155 -1.88 -11.14 -13.76
C LEU A 155 -0.68 -10.59 -14.55
N LEU A 156 0.39 -10.19 -13.86
CA LEU A 156 1.65 -9.83 -14.50
C LEU A 156 2.44 -11.10 -14.87
N PRO A 157 3.29 -11.05 -15.90
CA PRO A 157 4.19 -12.16 -16.24
C PRO A 157 5.06 -12.60 -15.06
N ASP A 158 5.33 -13.89 -14.93
CA ASP A 158 6.29 -14.42 -13.94
C ASP A 158 7.74 -14.04 -14.28
N ASP A 159 8.02 -13.80 -15.56
CA ASP A 159 9.33 -13.34 -16.02
C ASP A 159 9.58 -11.87 -15.63
N ALA A 160 10.68 -11.64 -14.91
CA ALA A 160 11.04 -10.32 -14.42
C ALA A 160 11.30 -9.34 -15.56
N ALA A 161 11.94 -9.76 -16.65
CA ALA A 161 12.22 -8.88 -17.78
C ALA A 161 10.93 -8.44 -18.48
N ALA A 162 9.97 -9.34 -18.65
CA ALA A 162 8.65 -9.03 -19.18
C ALA A 162 7.87 -8.05 -18.29
N ARG A 163 7.95 -8.17 -16.95
CA ARG A 163 7.36 -7.19 -16.02
C ARG A 163 8.00 -5.80 -16.15
N HIS A 164 9.32 -5.73 -16.18
CA HIS A 164 10.02 -4.45 -16.36
C HIS A 164 9.69 -3.82 -17.71
N ALA A 165 9.54 -4.61 -18.78
CA ALA A 165 9.11 -4.08 -20.07
C ALA A 165 7.70 -3.48 -20.03
N ILE A 166 6.80 -3.93 -19.14
CA ILE A 166 5.49 -3.29 -18.95
C ILE A 166 5.68 -1.93 -18.27
N LEU A 167 6.46 -1.86 -17.20
CA LEU A 167 6.80 -0.61 -16.53
C LEU A 167 7.45 0.39 -17.50
N ASP A 168 8.42 -0.03 -18.30
CA ASP A 168 9.10 0.81 -19.29
C ASP A 168 8.11 1.46 -20.28
N ARG A 169 7.07 0.73 -20.69
CA ARG A 169 6.01 1.26 -21.57
C ARG A 169 5.14 2.30 -20.87
N LEU A 170 4.87 2.13 -19.57
CA LEU A 170 4.13 3.12 -18.77
C LEU A 170 4.97 4.38 -18.54
N LEU A 171 6.27 4.22 -18.27
CA LEU A 171 7.22 5.33 -18.16
C LEU A 171 7.34 6.10 -19.48
N ALA A 172 7.46 5.41 -20.61
CA ALA A 172 7.44 6.07 -21.93
C ALA A 172 6.09 6.73 -22.25
N ALA A 173 4.97 6.20 -21.72
CA ALA A 173 3.68 6.88 -21.83
C ALA A 173 3.66 8.17 -21.01
N LEU A 174 4.20 8.16 -19.79
CA LEU A 174 4.38 9.35 -18.97
C LEU A 174 5.22 10.42 -19.70
N ASP A 175 6.35 10.05 -20.28
CA ASP A 175 7.22 10.99 -21.01
C ASP A 175 6.51 11.70 -22.17
N ARG A 176 5.67 10.95 -22.90
CA ARG A 176 4.83 11.53 -23.97
C ARG A 176 3.73 12.45 -23.42
N LEU A 177 3.14 12.11 -22.28
CA LEU A 177 2.08 12.91 -21.65
C LEU A 177 2.60 14.23 -21.07
N THR A 178 3.84 14.24 -20.56
CA THR A 178 4.50 15.45 -20.02
C THR A 178 5.21 16.28 -21.10
N GLY A 179 5.21 15.81 -22.35
CA GLY A 179 5.85 16.52 -23.47
C GLY A 179 7.37 16.43 -23.48
N ALA A 180 7.97 15.59 -22.63
CA ALA A 180 9.41 15.33 -22.59
C ALA A 180 9.94 14.71 -23.90
N ASP A 181 9.04 14.13 -24.69
CA ASP A 181 9.33 13.43 -25.95
C ASP A 181 9.15 14.30 -27.21
N THR A 182 8.99 15.62 -27.10
CA THR A 182 8.87 16.48 -28.30
C THR A 182 10.27 16.77 -28.86
N PRO A 183 10.69 16.21 -30.01
CA PRO A 183 11.86 16.73 -30.71
C PRO A 183 11.46 18.08 -31.30
N GLY A 184 12.22 19.13 -31.00
CA GLY A 184 12.06 20.44 -31.63
C GLY A 184 12.23 20.42 -33.14
#